data_AF-A0A2U1SS10-F1
#
_entry.id   AF-A0A2U1SS10-F1
#
_cell.length_a   1.000
_cell.length_b   1.000
_cell.length_c   1.000
_cell.angle_alpha   90.00
_cell.angle_beta   90.00
_cell.angle_gamma   90.00
#
_symmetry.space_group_name_H-M   'P 1'
#
loop_
_entity.id
_entity.type
_entity.pdbx_description
1 polymer ?
#
loop_
_entity_poly.entity_id
_entity_poly.type
_entity_poly.pdbx_seq_one_letter_code
_entity_poly.pdbx_strand_id
1 'polypeptide(L)'
;MRLAEAFASATLDDVKAALDGGKLVLYSTGRPIGPDHKITRSEVMATFTFQSPAFGPDGADGAAAPLFAEPSVIATGIGTPGWARLSKADGTPVVDLSVGPGNTEIKLASVSATKDFPIAITALKFLAAESVEWNKTEFGHAFMTNHENPFRKVSVRG
;
A
#
# COMPACT_ATOMS: atom_id res chain seq x y z
N MET A 1 -1.51 5.87 -5.37
CA MET A 1 -0.55 5.38 -4.35
C MET A 1 0.09 6.52 -3.57
N ARG A 2 0.78 6.25 -2.45
CA ARG A 2 1.57 7.26 -1.70
C ARG A 2 3.00 6.77 -1.57
N LEU A 3 3.94 7.47 -2.17
CA LEU A 3 5.36 7.12 -2.15
C LEU A 3 6.03 7.69 -0.91
N ALA A 4 7.06 7.01 -0.42
CA ALA A 4 7.97 7.59 0.56
C ALA A 4 8.74 8.74 -0.09
N GLU A 5 9.18 9.72 0.69
CA GLU A 5 9.90 10.91 0.18
C GLU A 5 11.13 10.52 -0.65
N ALA A 6 11.87 9.50 -0.21
CA ALA A 6 13.04 8.97 -0.93
C ALA A 6 12.72 8.41 -2.32
N PHE A 7 11.46 8.13 -2.62
CA PHE A 7 10.98 7.57 -3.89
C PHE A 7 10.13 8.56 -4.69
N ALA A 8 10.04 9.83 -4.28
CA ALA A 8 9.17 10.82 -4.92
C ALA A 8 9.48 11.04 -6.42
N SER A 9 10.73 10.83 -6.84
CA SER A 9 11.18 10.91 -8.24
C SER A 9 11.54 9.56 -8.85
N ALA A 10 11.28 8.46 -8.13
CA ALA A 10 11.57 7.12 -8.60
C ALA A 10 10.61 6.71 -9.72
N THR A 11 11.13 5.97 -10.70
CA THR A 11 10.28 5.31 -11.69
C THR A 11 9.54 4.14 -11.05
N LEU A 12 8.51 3.63 -11.73
CA LEU A 12 7.80 2.44 -11.24
C LEU A 12 8.74 1.22 -11.15
N ASP A 13 9.70 1.10 -12.05
CA ASP A 13 10.68 0.01 -12.05
C ASP A 13 11.65 0.13 -10.87
N ASP A 14 12.08 1.36 -10.52
CA ASP A 14 12.87 1.60 -9.30
C ASP A 14 12.11 1.21 -8.04
N VAL A 15 10.81 1.52 -7.98
CA VAL A 15 9.93 1.13 -6.86
C VAL A 15 9.81 -0.38 -6.77
N LYS A 16 9.61 -1.10 -7.88
CA LYS A 16 9.54 -2.56 -7.91
C LYS A 16 10.85 -3.21 -7.49
N ALA A 17 11.98 -2.73 -8.01
CA ALA A 17 13.31 -3.25 -7.68
C ALA A 17 13.65 -3.06 -6.19
N ALA A 18 13.23 -1.94 -5.59
CA ALA A 18 13.42 -1.69 -4.17
C ALA A 18 12.68 -2.70 -3.26
N LEU A 19 11.71 -3.45 -3.79
CA LEU A 19 10.88 -4.38 -3.04
C LEU A 19 11.42 -5.81 -3.06
N ASP A 20 12.54 -6.07 -3.74
CA ASP A 20 13.21 -7.38 -3.77
C ASP A 20 13.50 -7.90 -2.36
N GLY A 21 12.96 -9.07 -2.03
CA GLY A 21 13.02 -9.67 -0.69
C GLY A 21 12.30 -8.88 0.41
N GLY A 22 11.53 -7.86 0.02
CA GLY A 22 10.79 -6.97 0.90
C GLY A 22 9.50 -7.55 1.44
N LYS A 23 8.66 -6.69 2.00
CA LYS A 23 7.39 -7.08 2.62
C LYS A 23 6.24 -6.25 2.08
N LEU A 24 5.06 -6.88 2.01
CA LEU A 24 3.77 -6.22 1.87
C LEU A 24 2.96 -6.53 3.13
N VAL A 25 2.69 -5.51 3.93
CA VAL A 25 1.93 -5.64 5.18
C VAL A 25 0.55 -5.03 4.97
N LEU A 26 -0.49 -5.84 5.17
CA LEU A 26 -1.90 -5.41 5.14
C LEU A 26 -2.28 -4.81 6.50
N TYR A 27 -2.99 -3.69 6.47
CA TYR A 27 -3.45 -2.98 7.65
C TYR A 27 -4.96 -2.73 7.62
N SER A 28 -5.53 -2.58 8.82
CA SER A 28 -6.90 -2.10 8.99
C SER A 28 -7.05 -0.62 8.59
N THR A 29 -8.18 0.03 8.88
CA THR A 29 -8.45 1.41 8.42
C THR A 29 -7.59 2.45 9.13
N GLY A 30 -7.51 3.67 8.60
CA GLY A 30 -6.70 4.76 9.18
C GLY A 30 -5.31 4.91 8.54
N ARG A 31 -5.24 4.83 7.21
CA ARG A 31 -4.01 4.99 6.44
C ARG A 31 -3.31 6.33 6.74
N PRO A 32 -2.01 6.32 7.12
CA PRO A 32 -1.25 7.55 7.36
C PRO A 32 -1.05 8.35 6.07
N ILE A 33 -0.66 9.61 6.20
CA ILE A 33 -0.45 10.50 5.04
C ILE A 33 0.62 9.99 4.06
N GLY A 34 1.58 9.20 4.53
CA GLY A 34 2.55 8.54 3.67
C GLY A 34 3.40 7.51 4.39
N PRO A 35 4.29 6.83 3.65
CA PRO A 35 5.14 5.76 4.18
C PRO A 35 6.08 6.22 5.30
N ASP A 36 6.54 7.47 5.26
CA ASP A 36 7.45 8.06 6.27
C ASP A 36 6.77 8.39 7.61
N HIS A 37 5.45 8.27 7.67
CA HIS A 37 4.67 8.62 8.86
C HIS A 37 4.37 7.39 9.72
N LYS A 38 4.36 7.61 11.04
CA LYS A 38 4.03 6.59 12.02
C LYS A 38 2.58 6.14 11.84
N ILE A 39 2.38 4.83 11.89
CA ILE A 39 1.06 4.21 11.92
C ILE A 39 0.52 4.30 13.35
N THR A 40 -0.61 4.99 13.54
CA THR A 40 -1.18 5.24 14.88
C THR A 40 -2.60 4.71 15.06
N ARG A 41 -3.31 4.39 13.96
CA ARG A 41 -4.73 4.02 13.98
C ARG A 41 -5.06 2.74 13.21
N SER A 42 -4.04 1.98 12.80
CA SER A 42 -4.22 0.73 12.06
C SER A 42 -3.43 -0.41 12.71
N GLU A 43 -4.00 -1.61 12.62
CA GLU A 43 -3.40 -2.85 13.11
C GLU A 43 -2.94 -3.72 11.94
N VAL A 44 -1.91 -4.54 12.15
CA VAL A 44 -1.42 -5.49 11.15
C VAL A 44 -2.42 -6.64 11.00
N MET A 45 -2.84 -6.88 9.77
CA MET A 45 -3.81 -7.93 9.43
C MET A 45 -3.16 -9.16 8.82
N ALA A 46 -2.14 -8.96 7.97
CA ALA A 46 -1.40 -10.03 7.31
C ALA A 46 -0.07 -9.47 6.79
N THR A 47 0.93 -10.32 6.62
CA THR A 47 2.24 -9.95 6.07
C THR A 47 2.66 -10.93 5.00
N PHE A 48 2.83 -10.46 3.78
CA PHE A 48 3.44 -11.19 2.68
C PHE A 48 4.91 -10.82 2.57
N THR A 49 5.73 -11.79 2.18
CA THR A 49 7.15 -11.58 1.87
C THR A 49 7.35 -11.76 0.37
N PHE A 50 8.00 -10.79 -0.27
CA PHE A 50 8.35 -10.87 -1.68
C PHE A 50 9.52 -11.82 -1.90
N GLN A 51 9.58 -12.43 -3.08
CA GLN A 51 10.78 -13.07 -3.60
C GLN A 51 11.80 -12.00 -4.02
N SER A 52 12.97 -12.44 -4.48
CA SER A 52 13.95 -11.60 -5.16
C SER A 52 14.24 -12.26 -6.52
N PRO A 53 13.76 -11.70 -7.64
CA PRO A 53 13.05 -10.42 -7.78
C PRO A 53 11.62 -10.43 -7.19
N ALA A 54 11.13 -9.25 -6.76
CA ALA A 54 9.80 -9.09 -6.17
C ALA A 54 8.66 -9.10 -7.18
N PHE A 55 8.95 -8.80 -8.45
CA PHE A 55 7.96 -8.72 -9.52
C PHE A 55 8.44 -9.49 -10.75
N GLY A 56 7.50 -10.20 -11.38
CA GLY A 56 7.64 -10.73 -12.73
C GLY A 56 7.30 -9.67 -13.79
N PRO A 57 7.25 -10.06 -15.07
CA PRO A 57 6.81 -9.17 -16.14
C PRO A 57 5.37 -8.70 -15.93
N ASP A 58 5.12 -7.43 -16.24
CA ASP A 58 3.78 -6.83 -16.13
C ASP A 58 2.79 -7.47 -17.12
N GLY A 59 1.52 -7.55 -16.71
CA GLY A 59 0.42 -7.96 -17.56
C GLY A 59 0.01 -6.87 -18.57
N ALA A 60 -0.75 -7.27 -19.59
CA ALA A 60 -1.16 -6.42 -20.70
C ALA A 60 -1.88 -5.11 -20.31
N ASP A 61 -2.50 -5.07 -19.11
CA ASP A 61 -3.26 -3.92 -18.60
C ASP A 61 -2.49 -3.09 -17.54
N GLY A 62 -1.15 -3.23 -17.47
CA GLY A 62 -0.34 -2.61 -16.41
C GLY A 62 -0.56 -3.22 -15.03
N ALA A 63 -1.13 -4.43 -14.99
CA ALA A 63 -1.18 -5.24 -13.77
C ALA A 63 0.23 -5.67 -13.41
N ALA A 64 0.64 -5.39 -12.17
CA ALA A 64 1.91 -5.87 -11.66
C ALA A 64 1.79 -7.36 -11.31
N ALA A 65 2.86 -8.11 -11.52
CA ALA A 65 2.93 -9.53 -11.18
C ALA A 65 3.79 -9.75 -9.92
N PRO A 66 3.26 -9.51 -8.70
CA PRO A 66 4.04 -9.71 -7.49
C PRO A 66 4.38 -11.20 -7.30
N LEU A 67 5.64 -11.47 -6.97
CA LEU A 67 6.14 -12.79 -6.64
C LEU A 67 6.30 -12.89 -5.12
N PHE A 68 5.40 -13.63 -4.48
CA PHE A 68 5.46 -13.87 -3.04
C PHE A 68 6.14 -15.19 -2.73
N ALA A 69 6.79 -15.27 -1.57
CA ALA A 69 7.32 -16.53 -1.06
C ALA A 69 6.20 -17.57 -0.85
N GLU A 70 5.03 -17.10 -0.42
CA GLU A 70 3.82 -17.91 -0.26
C GLU A 70 2.64 -17.26 -0.99
N PRO A 71 1.79 -18.02 -1.71
CA PRO A 71 0.65 -17.48 -2.46
C PRO A 71 -0.46 -16.94 -1.55
N SER A 72 -0.47 -17.35 -0.28
CA SER A 72 -1.39 -16.86 0.75
C SER A 72 -0.72 -16.83 2.10
N VAL A 73 -1.17 -15.94 2.99
CA VAL A 73 -0.66 -15.84 4.36
C VAL A 73 -1.78 -15.85 5.37
N ILE A 74 -1.50 -16.39 6.56
CA ILE A 74 -2.49 -16.48 7.63
C ILE A 74 -2.74 -15.09 8.22
N ALA A 75 -4.01 -14.71 8.31
CA ALA A 75 -4.41 -13.45 8.93
C ALA A 75 -4.17 -13.47 10.44
N THR A 76 -3.55 -12.41 10.95
CA THR A 76 -3.33 -12.20 12.39
C THR A 76 -4.43 -11.35 13.02
N GLY A 77 -5.08 -10.49 12.23
CA GLY A 77 -6.14 -9.59 12.65
C GLY A 77 -7.52 -9.98 12.11
N ILE A 78 -8.56 -9.30 12.62
CA ILE A 78 -9.96 -9.47 12.20
C ILE A 78 -10.47 -8.14 11.63
N GLY A 79 -11.19 -8.20 10.51
CA GLY A 79 -11.86 -7.02 9.91
C GLY A 79 -11.58 -6.88 8.42
N THR A 80 -11.73 -5.68 7.87
CA THR A 80 -11.48 -5.40 6.45
C THR A 80 -10.15 -4.67 6.29
N PRO A 81 -9.16 -5.25 5.59
CA PRO A 81 -7.95 -4.54 5.21
C PRO A 81 -8.28 -3.32 4.34
N GLY A 82 -7.81 -2.15 4.73
CA GLY A 82 -8.09 -0.89 4.02
C GLY A 82 -6.90 -0.38 3.19
N TRP A 83 -5.69 -0.79 3.55
CA TRP A 83 -4.47 -0.36 2.88
C TRP A 83 -3.31 -1.33 3.16
N ALA A 84 -2.22 -1.18 2.41
CA ALA A 84 -1.00 -1.95 2.60
C ALA A 84 0.22 -1.04 2.56
N ARG A 85 1.27 -1.41 3.31
CA ARG A 85 2.60 -0.81 3.20
C ARG A 85 3.55 -1.82 2.57
N LEU A 86 4.29 -1.36 1.57
CA LEU A 86 5.36 -2.11 0.95
C LEU A 86 6.69 -1.53 1.42
N SER A 87 7.61 -2.40 1.83
CA SER A 87 8.92 -2.04 2.38
C SER A 87 10.03 -2.88 1.75
N LYS A 88 11.25 -2.36 1.76
CA LYS A 88 12.46 -3.12 1.42
C LYS A 88 12.67 -4.30 2.38
N ALA A 89 13.63 -5.18 2.06
CA ALA A 89 14.03 -6.28 2.92
C ALA A 89 14.53 -5.84 4.31
N ASP A 90 15.14 -4.66 4.41
CA ASP A 90 15.60 -4.06 5.67
C ASP A 90 14.47 -3.40 6.51
N GLY A 91 13.23 -3.39 5.99
CA GLY A 91 12.06 -2.78 6.63
C GLY A 91 11.85 -1.30 6.29
N THR A 92 12.71 -0.68 5.48
CA THR A 92 12.53 0.71 5.04
C THR A 92 11.24 0.83 4.22
N PRO A 93 10.31 1.73 4.59
CA PRO A 93 9.05 1.88 3.88
C PRO A 93 9.27 2.51 2.49
N VAL A 94 8.55 2.01 1.47
CA VAL A 94 8.68 2.45 0.07
C VAL A 94 7.40 3.09 -0.44
N VAL A 95 6.27 2.39 -0.29
CA VAL A 95 5.00 2.84 -0.85
C VAL A 95 3.82 2.30 -0.05
N ASP A 96 2.81 3.14 0.14
CA ASP A 96 1.51 2.72 0.64
C ASP A 96 0.54 2.55 -0.53
N LEU A 97 -0.29 1.51 -0.48
CA LEU A 97 -1.28 1.14 -1.50
C LEU A 97 -2.67 1.02 -0.85
N SER A 98 -3.74 1.34 -1.59
CA SER A 98 -5.11 1.09 -1.12
C SER A 98 -5.52 -0.35 -1.37
N VAL A 99 -6.34 -0.89 -0.46
CA VAL A 99 -6.86 -2.26 -0.53
C VAL A 99 -8.38 -2.19 -0.49
N GLY A 100 -9.06 -2.96 -1.35
CA GLY A 100 -10.52 -3.05 -1.31
C GLY A 100 -11.18 -3.28 -2.67
N PRO A 101 -12.52 -3.22 -2.73
CA PRO A 101 -13.25 -3.20 -4.00
C PRO A 101 -13.06 -1.87 -4.76
N GLY A 102 -13.46 -1.79 -6.03
CA GLY A 102 -13.44 -0.55 -6.82
C GLY A 102 -12.11 -0.24 -7.52
N ASN A 103 -11.73 1.04 -7.66
CA ASN A 103 -10.45 1.44 -8.25
C ASN A 103 -9.35 1.58 -7.18
N THR A 104 -8.93 0.45 -6.61
CA THR A 104 -7.84 0.37 -5.63
C THR A 104 -6.66 -0.41 -6.20
N GLU A 105 -5.48 -0.23 -5.62
CA GLU A 105 -4.24 -0.90 -6.06
C GLU A 105 -4.26 -2.41 -5.78
N ILE A 106 -4.80 -2.86 -4.65
CA ILE A 106 -4.79 -4.27 -4.24
C ILE A 106 -6.20 -4.85 -4.19
N LYS A 107 -6.37 -6.02 -4.82
CA LYS A 107 -7.53 -6.90 -4.69
C LYS A 107 -7.19 -8.14 -3.89
N LEU A 108 -8.09 -8.49 -2.97
CA LEU A 108 -8.00 -9.70 -2.16
C LEU A 108 -9.02 -10.73 -2.66
N ALA A 109 -8.73 -12.01 -2.45
CA ALA A 109 -9.67 -13.10 -2.74
C ALA A 109 -10.92 -13.03 -1.84
N SER A 110 -10.78 -12.49 -0.63
CA SER A 110 -11.86 -12.23 0.32
C SER A 110 -11.81 -10.79 0.81
N VAL A 111 -12.97 -10.17 0.99
CA VAL A 111 -13.12 -8.76 1.42
C VAL A 111 -12.87 -8.59 2.93
N SER A 112 -12.89 -9.68 3.71
CA SER A 112 -12.60 -9.66 5.14
C SER A 112 -11.46 -10.62 5.50
N ALA A 113 -10.59 -10.14 6.38
CA ALA A 113 -9.65 -10.94 7.14
C ALA A 113 -10.39 -11.55 8.34
N THR A 114 -10.32 -12.86 8.44
CA THR A 114 -10.72 -13.60 9.64
C THR A 114 -9.45 -14.16 10.25
N LYS A 115 -9.23 -13.92 11.53
CA LYS A 115 -8.06 -14.44 12.23
C LYS A 115 -7.92 -15.95 11.98
N ASP A 116 -6.69 -16.38 11.71
CA ASP A 116 -6.29 -17.76 11.44
C ASP A 116 -6.81 -18.34 10.09
N PHE A 117 -7.44 -17.51 9.25
CA PHE A 117 -7.78 -17.87 7.86
C PHE A 117 -6.78 -17.30 6.85
N PRO A 118 -6.56 -17.98 5.71
CA PRO A 118 -5.64 -17.52 4.68
C PRO A 118 -6.21 -16.30 3.93
N ILE A 119 -5.32 -15.35 3.65
CA ILE A 119 -5.56 -14.21 2.76
C ILE A 119 -4.68 -14.38 1.54
N ALA A 120 -5.27 -14.21 0.36
CA ALA A 120 -4.56 -14.21 -0.92
C ALA A 120 -4.84 -12.89 -1.67
N ILE A 121 -3.80 -12.37 -2.32
CA ILE A 121 -3.89 -11.21 -3.22
C ILE A 121 -4.20 -11.74 -4.62
N THR A 122 -5.25 -11.22 -5.25
CA THR A 122 -5.70 -11.66 -6.58
C THR A 122 -5.29 -10.72 -7.69
N ALA A 123 -5.08 -9.44 -7.38
CA ALA A 123 -4.55 -8.47 -8.33
C ALA A 123 -3.80 -7.35 -7.59
N LEU A 124 -2.74 -6.86 -8.22
CA LEU A 124 -1.98 -5.69 -7.80
C LEU A 124 -1.72 -4.80 -9.01
N LYS A 125 -1.97 -3.50 -8.86
CA LYS A 125 -1.58 -2.47 -9.82
C LYS A 125 -1.09 -1.23 -9.09
N PHE A 126 -0.26 -0.43 -9.75
CA PHE A 126 0.19 0.85 -9.20
C PHE A 126 -0.61 1.98 -9.83
N LEU A 127 -1.48 2.62 -9.05
CA LEU A 127 -2.16 3.86 -9.47
C LEU A 127 -1.20 5.04 -9.34
N ALA A 128 -1.48 6.13 -10.06
CA ALA A 128 -0.67 7.35 -9.99
C ALA A 128 -0.45 7.84 -8.55
N ALA A 129 0.70 8.46 -8.31
CA ALA A 129 1.04 9.01 -7.00
C ALA A 129 0.05 10.14 -6.62
N GLU A 130 -0.47 10.07 -5.40
CA GLU A 130 -1.29 11.13 -4.81
C GLU A 130 -0.41 12.31 -4.41
N SER A 131 -0.90 13.54 -4.61
CA SER A 131 -0.20 14.74 -4.14
C SER A 131 -0.63 15.11 -2.73
N VAL A 132 0.35 15.55 -1.93
CA VAL A 132 0.15 15.99 -0.55
C VAL A 132 0.45 17.49 -0.46
N GLU A 133 -0.54 18.26 -0.04
CA GLU A 133 -0.42 19.69 0.24
C GLU A 133 -0.48 19.93 1.74
N TRP A 134 0.59 20.49 2.29
CA TRP A 134 0.66 20.88 3.70
C TRP A 134 0.13 22.29 3.88
N ASN A 135 -1.09 22.43 4.41
CA ASN A 135 -1.64 23.72 4.78
C ASN A 135 -1.54 23.90 6.29
N LYS A 136 -0.67 24.81 6.73
CA LYS A 136 -0.48 25.11 8.15
C LYS A 136 -1.69 25.90 8.69
N THR A 137 -2.82 25.24 8.87
CA THR A 137 -3.96 25.76 9.63
C THR A 137 -3.66 25.63 11.13
N GLU A 138 -4.46 26.29 11.98
CA GLU A 138 -4.31 26.27 13.44
C GLU A 138 -4.33 24.86 14.06
N PHE A 139 -4.85 23.86 13.33
CA PHE A 139 -4.92 22.45 13.73
C PHE A 139 -3.94 21.52 12.98
N GLY A 140 -3.07 22.04 12.10
CA GLY A 140 -2.06 21.25 11.38
C GLY A 140 -2.64 20.20 10.43
N HIS A 141 -3.54 20.61 9.53
CA HIS A 141 -4.15 19.69 8.58
C HIS A 141 -3.32 19.56 7.30
N ALA A 142 -3.16 18.33 6.82
CA ALA A 142 -2.63 18.07 5.49
C ALA A 142 -3.76 17.65 4.56
N PHE A 143 -3.71 18.12 3.32
CA PHE A 143 -4.68 17.79 2.30
C PHE A 143 -4.07 16.82 1.30
N MET A 144 -4.78 15.73 1.08
CA MET A 144 -4.42 14.72 0.11
C MET A 144 -5.36 14.81 -1.08
N THR A 145 -4.80 15.05 -2.26
CA THR A 145 -5.58 15.11 -3.50
C THR A 145 -5.56 13.75 -4.18
N ASN A 146 -6.75 13.22 -4.45
CA ASN A 146 -6.93 11.95 -5.15
C ASN A 146 -6.46 12.07 -6.62
N HIS A 147 -5.82 11.02 -7.13
CA HIS A 147 -5.38 10.89 -8.51
C HIS A 147 -6.50 10.98 -9.58
N GLU A 148 -7.75 10.64 -9.24
CA GLU A 148 -8.87 10.65 -10.19
C GLU A 148 -9.49 12.05 -10.40
N ASN A 149 -9.44 12.90 -9.38
CA ASN A 149 -10.13 14.20 -9.42
C ASN A 149 -9.41 15.23 -8.54
N PRO A 150 -8.90 16.34 -9.13
CA PRO A 150 -8.13 17.35 -8.41
C PRO A 150 -8.95 18.12 -7.36
N PHE A 151 -10.28 18.05 -7.40
CA PHE A 151 -11.17 18.66 -6.41
C PHE A 151 -11.50 17.73 -5.22
N ARG A 152 -11.18 16.44 -5.31
CA ARG A 152 -11.38 15.49 -4.21
C ARG A 152 -10.19 15.53 -3.26
N LYS A 153 -10.30 16.37 -2.23
CA LYS A 153 -9.30 16.51 -1.16
C LYS A 153 -9.77 15.82 0.12
N VAL A 154 -8.89 15.02 0.71
CA VAL A 154 -9.10 14.43 2.03
C VAL A 154 -8.21 15.17 3.03
N SER A 155 -8.83 15.73 4.07
CA SER A 155 -8.09 16.29 5.20
C SER A 155 -7.66 15.16 6.12
N VAL A 156 -6.37 15.08 6.40
CA VAL A 156 -5.76 14.20 7.40
C VAL A 156 -5.06 15.05 8.45
N ARG A 157 -5.04 14.57 9.70
CA ARG A 157 -4.20 15.17 10.74
C ARG A 157 -2.75 14.78 10.46
N GLY A 158 -1.87 15.79 10.40
CA GLY A 158 -0.42 15.60 10.32
C GLY A 158 0.16 14.96 11.57
#